data_AF-A0A937SDW5-F1
#
_entry.id   AF-A0A937SDW5-F1
#
_cell.length_a   1.000
_cell.length_b   1.000
_cell.length_c   1.000
_cell.angle_alpha   90.00
_cell.angle_beta   90.00
_cell.angle_gamma   90.00
#
_symmetry.space_group_name_H-M   'P 1'
#
loop_
_entity.id
_entity.type
_entity.pdbx_description
1 polymer ?
#
loop_
_entity_poly.entity_id
_entity_poly.type
_entity_poly.pdbx_seq_one_letter_code
_entity_poly.pdbx_strand_id
1 'polypeptide(L)'
;MDRILTKAKNDPEIVAVFLFGSQARSESAASSDVDICLMLRPNKHDASALFQKRLNYLKESNADVHIFSQLPLYVRHRVLKEGKVLLCMDEDLLYEIAFRTAQAFEDFKHIYYGYLEEVARA
;
A
#
# COMPACT_ATOMS: atom_id res chain seq x y z
N MET A 1 7.61 14.00 2.23
CA MET A 1 8.13 12.88 1.41
C MET A 1 9.54 12.46 1.81
N ASP A 2 10.54 13.36 1.72
CA ASP A 2 11.96 12.99 1.89
C ASP A 2 12.29 12.31 3.24
N ARG A 3 11.66 12.74 4.33
CA ARG A 3 11.84 12.12 5.66
C ARG A 3 11.37 10.66 5.70
N ILE A 4 10.20 10.36 5.12
CA ILE A 4 9.69 8.98 5.02
C ILE A 4 10.68 8.11 4.24
N LEU A 5 11.13 8.57 3.07
CA LEU A 5 12.04 7.81 2.23
C LEU A 5 13.40 7.60 2.92
N THR A 6 13.91 8.61 3.62
CA THR A 6 15.15 8.51 4.39
C THR A 6 15.03 7.51 5.54
N LYS A 7 13.90 7.52 6.26
CA LYS A 7 13.62 6.54 7.31
C LYS A 7 13.50 5.13 6.74
N ALA A 8 12.74 4.97 5.66
CA ALA A 8 12.50 3.69 5.00
C ALA A 8 13.77 3.05 4.44
N LYS A 9 14.72 3.85 3.91
CA LYS A 9 16.03 3.35 3.46
C LYS A 9 16.86 2.70 4.57
N ASN A 10 16.66 3.11 5.81
CA ASN A 10 17.39 2.59 6.98
C ASN A 10 16.59 1.54 7.75
N ASP A 11 15.43 1.13 7.23
CA ASP A 11 14.51 0.23 7.90
C ASP A 11 14.55 -1.16 7.24
N PRO A 12 15.17 -2.17 7.87
CA PRO A 12 15.41 -3.47 7.24
C PRO A 12 14.12 -4.25 6.96
N GLU A 13 13.00 -3.85 7.58
CA GLU A 13 11.70 -4.47 7.38
C GLU A 13 11.01 -3.95 6.11
N ILE A 14 11.47 -2.86 5.50
CA ILE A 14 10.87 -2.30 4.29
C ILE A 14 11.35 -3.08 3.07
N VAL A 15 10.39 -3.51 2.25
CA VAL A 15 10.60 -4.07 0.90
C VAL A 15 10.48 -2.97 -0.13
N ALA A 16 9.40 -2.18 -0.05
CA ALA A 16 9.13 -1.10 -0.98
C ALA A 16 8.21 -0.03 -0.36
N VAL A 17 8.29 1.17 -0.91
CA VAL A 17 7.40 2.30 -0.60
C VAL A 17 6.69 2.72 -1.87
N PHE A 18 5.37 2.81 -1.81
CA PHE A 18 4.53 3.24 -2.91
C PHE A 18 3.88 4.58 -2.57
N LEU A 19 3.80 5.44 -3.59
CA LEU A 19 2.80 6.48 -3.66
C LEU A 19 1.56 5.89 -4.35
N PHE A 20 0.39 6.03 -3.75
CA PHE A 20 -0.87 5.61 -4.38
C PHE A 20 -1.96 6.64 -4.08
N GLY A 21 -3.22 6.29 -4.36
CA GLY A 21 -4.35 7.17 -4.09
C GLY A 21 -4.63 8.17 -5.21
N SER A 22 -5.41 9.21 -4.90
CA SER A 22 -5.92 10.18 -5.86
C SER A 22 -4.80 10.92 -6.63
N GLN A 23 -3.64 11.15 -5.98
CA GLN A 23 -2.48 11.78 -6.62
C GLN A 23 -1.78 10.91 -7.68
N ALA A 24 -1.89 9.59 -7.61
CA ALA A 24 -1.37 8.71 -8.65
C ALA A 24 -2.20 8.78 -9.94
N ARG A 25 -3.42 9.35 -9.87
CA ARG A 25 -4.39 9.41 -10.97
C ARG A 25 -4.50 10.80 -11.61
N SER A 26 -3.44 11.60 -11.70
CA SER A 26 -3.34 12.82 -12.54
C SER A 26 -4.51 13.83 -12.50
N GLU A 27 -5.39 13.75 -11.51
CA GLU A 27 -6.61 14.54 -11.36
C GLU A 27 -6.71 14.92 -9.89
N SER A 28 -5.95 15.93 -9.44
CA SER A 28 -6.43 16.87 -8.40
C SER A 28 -5.41 17.94 -8.01
N ALA A 29 -5.98 19.06 -7.59
CA ALA A 29 -5.40 20.31 -7.14
C ALA A 29 -4.25 20.19 -6.13
N ALA A 30 -3.47 21.27 -6.03
CA ALA A 30 -2.25 21.47 -5.23
C ALA A 30 -2.39 21.29 -3.69
N SER A 31 -3.47 20.68 -3.18
CA SER A 31 -3.78 20.57 -1.75
C SER A 31 -4.17 19.17 -1.27
N SER A 32 -4.10 18.12 -2.09
CA SER A 32 -4.57 16.80 -1.62
C SER A 32 -3.54 16.06 -0.75
N ASP A 33 -4.07 15.35 0.25
CA ASP A 33 -3.34 14.39 1.08
C ASP A 33 -2.66 13.32 0.21
N VAL A 34 -1.42 12.98 0.54
CA VAL A 34 -0.57 12.06 -0.21
C VAL A 34 -0.65 10.70 0.46
N ASP A 35 -1.17 9.68 -0.23
CA ASP A 35 -1.24 8.32 0.32
C ASP A 35 0.06 7.53 0.06
N ILE A 36 0.72 7.12 1.14
CA ILE A 36 1.91 6.29 1.13
C ILE A 36 1.57 4.88 1.60
N CYS A 37 1.98 3.87 0.83
CA CYS A 37 1.90 2.48 1.24
C CYS A 37 3.30 1.91 1.51
N LEU A 38 3.49 1.35 2.71
CA LEU A 38 4.68 0.64 3.11
C LEU A 38 4.46 -0.87 2.89
N MET A 39 5.26 -1.46 2.03
CA MET A 39 5.34 -2.91 1.88
C MET A 39 6.45 -3.43 2.80
N LEU A 40 6.06 -4.24 3.78
CA LEU A 40 6.98 -4.83 4.74
C LEU A 40 7.35 -6.25 4.33
N ARG A 41 8.53 -6.70 4.76
CA ARG A 41 8.95 -8.09 4.63
C ARG A 41 7.92 -8.99 5.32
N PRO A 42 7.61 -10.17 4.76
CA PRO A 42 6.77 -11.14 5.44
C PRO A 42 7.45 -11.62 6.72
N ASN A 43 7.05 -11.07 7.85
CA ASN A 43 7.51 -11.49 9.17
C ASN A 43 6.29 -11.67 10.09
N LYS A 44 6.49 -12.30 11.25
CA LYS A 44 5.43 -12.45 12.27
C LYS A 44 5.21 -11.11 12.99
N HIS A 45 4.72 -10.12 12.26
CA HIS A 45 4.22 -8.89 12.87
C HIS A 45 2.82 -9.17 13.40
N ASP A 46 2.62 -8.94 14.69
CA ASP A 46 1.27 -8.85 15.23
C ASP A 46 0.64 -7.49 14.88
N ALA A 47 -0.66 -7.35 15.16
CA ALA A 47 -1.40 -6.12 14.86
C ALA A 47 -0.82 -4.89 15.59
N SER A 48 -0.27 -5.06 16.79
CA SER A 48 0.31 -3.98 17.60
C SER A 48 1.60 -3.47 16.98
N ALA A 49 2.48 -4.37 16.54
CA ALA A 49 3.72 -4.05 15.85
C ALA A 49 3.46 -3.28 14.55
N LEU A 50 2.50 -3.72 13.74
CA LEU A 50 2.12 -3.03 12.50
C LEU A 50 1.52 -1.64 12.79
N PHE A 51 0.68 -1.54 13.81
CA PHE A 51 0.11 -0.25 14.24
C PHE A 51 1.19 0.73 14.72
N GLN A 52 2.12 0.27 15.57
CA GLN A 52 3.23 1.08 16.04
C GLN A 52 4.15 1.51 14.89
N LYS A 53 4.41 0.60 13.93
CA LYS A 53 5.16 0.90 12.71
C LYS A 53 4.49 2.04 11.93
N ARG A 54 3.19 1.92 11.66
CA ARG A 54 2.41 2.95 10.97
C ARG A 54 2.48 4.29 11.71
N LEU A 55 2.25 4.32 13.03
CA LEU A 55 2.35 5.54 13.83
C LEU A 55 3.74 6.18 13.76
N ASN A 56 4.80 5.37 13.74
CA ASN A 56 6.16 5.88 13.65
C ASN A 56 6.46 6.55 12.30
N TYR A 57 5.79 6.16 11.22
CA TYR A 57 5.93 6.79 9.91
C TYR A 57 4.99 7.98 9.72
N LEU A 58 3.79 7.95 10.30
CA LEU A 58 2.86 9.09 10.30
C LEU A 58 3.47 10.35 10.94
N LYS A 59 4.38 10.19 11.91
CA LYS A 59 5.09 11.32 12.54
C LYS A 59 6.07 12.04 11.61
N GLU A 60 6.46 11.43 10.50
CA GLU A 60 7.53 11.95 9.63
C GLU A 60 7.02 12.92 8.57
N SER A 61 5.71 12.96 8.31
CA SER A 61 5.08 13.89 7.37
C SER A 61 3.56 13.89 7.48
N ASN A 62 2.92 14.87 6.85
CA ASN A 62 1.45 14.95 6.73
C ASN A 62 0.85 13.97 5.70
N ALA A 63 1.62 12.97 5.24
CA ALA A 63 1.12 11.95 4.33
C ALA A 63 0.33 10.89 5.11
N ASP A 64 -0.74 10.38 4.52
CA ASP A 64 -1.45 9.24 5.05
C ASP A 64 -0.64 7.97 4.80
N VAL A 65 -0.29 7.26 5.86
CA VAL A 65 0.55 6.07 5.79
C VAL A 65 -0.27 4.81 6.04
N HIS A 66 -0.15 3.88 5.09
CA HIS A 66 -0.78 2.57 5.11
C HIS A 66 0.26 1.47 5.11
N ILE A 67 -0.03 0.37 5.80
CA ILE A 67 0.74 -0.87 5.70
C ILE A 67 0.07 -1.77 4.68
N PHE A 68 0.81 -2.22 3.66
CA PHE A 68 0.28 -3.00 2.54
C PHE A 68 -0.52 -4.23 3.00
N SER A 69 0.00 -4.97 3.97
CA SER A 69 -0.64 -6.18 4.51
C SER A 69 -1.89 -5.93 5.36
N GLN A 70 -2.19 -4.68 5.74
CA GLN A 70 -3.41 -4.30 6.45
C GLN A 70 -4.51 -3.80 5.52
N LEU A 71 -4.19 -3.52 4.25
CA LEU A 71 -5.16 -3.04 3.28
C LEU A 71 -6.10 -4.17 2.83
N PRO A 72 -7.37 -3.87 2.50
CA PRO A 72 -8.23 -4.83 1.80
C PRO A 72 -7.61 -5.29 0.48
N LEU A 73 -7.89 -6.52 0.07
CA LEU A 73 -7.27 -7.15 -1.10
C LEU A 73 -7.44 -6.33 -2.40
N TYR A 74 -8.63 -5.76 -2.63
CA TYR A 74 -8.87 -4.90 -3.79
C TYR A 74 -8.02 -3.62 -3.76
N VAL A 75 -7.74 -3.06 -2.58
CA VAL A 75 -6.88 -1.88 -2.43
C VAL A 75 -5.43 -2.27 -2.68
N ARG A 76 -4.96 -3.42 -2.17
CA ARG A 76 -3.60 -3.92 -2.47
C ARG A 76 -3.38 -4.09 -3.96
N HIS A 77 -4.35 -4.69 -4.66
CA HIS A 77 -4.30 -4.81 -6.11
C HIS A 77 -4.22 -3.43 -6.80
N ARG A 78 -4.97 -2.44 -6.33
CA ARG A 78 -4.86 -1.06 -6.84
C ARG A 78 -3.51 -0.41 -6.56
N VAL A 79 -2.92 -0.60 -5.37
CA VAL A 79 -1.57 -0.10 -5.04
C VAL A 79 -0.55 -0.65 -6.03
N LEU A 80 -0.62 -1.94 -6.37
CA LEU A 80 0.29 -2.56 -7.34
C LEU A 80 0.04 -2.10 -8.77
N LYS A 81 -1.23 -1.91 -9.16
CA LYS A 81 -1.62 -1.57 -10.52
C LYS A 81 -1.42 -0.09 -10.86
N GLU A 82 -1.69 0.79 -9.89
CA GLU A 82 -1.77 2.24 -10.10
C GLU A 82 -0.70 3.00 -9.30
N GLY A 83 -0.12 2.38 -8.28
CA GLY A 83 0.86 3.02 -7.42
C GLY A 83 2.21 3.21 -8.11
N LYS A 84 2.88 4.30 -7.75
CA LYS A 84 4.24 4.61 -8.16
C LYS A 84 5.21 4.15 -7.08
N VAL A 85 6.16 3.28 -7.44
CA VAL A 85 7.25 2.90 -6.54
C VAL A 85 8.15 4.11 -6.30
N LEU A 86 8.28 4.52 -5.04
CA LEU A 86 9.19 5.60 -4.60
C LEU A 86 10.52 5.05 -4.07
N LEU A 87 10.50 3.85 -3.51
CA LEU A 87 11.66 3.15 -3.00
C LEU A 87 11.45 1.65 -3.18
N CYS A 88 12.48 0.94 -3.63
CA CYS A 88 12.54 -0.51 -3.65
C CYS A 88 13.86 -0.93 -3.00
N MET A 89 13.76 -1.73 -1.93
CA MET A 89 14.89 -2.28 -1.18
C MET A 89 15.17 -3.74 -1.55
N ASP A 90 14.18 -4.43 -2.11
CA ASP A 90 14.23 -5.84 -2.48
C ASP A 90 13.23 -6.11 -3.62
N GLU A 91 13.75 -6.15 -4.84
CA GLU A 91 12.94 -6.25 -6.06
C GLU A 91 12.33 -7.65 -6.21
N ASP A 92 13.08 -8.71 -5.91
CA ASP A 92 12.62 -10.09 -5.99
C ASP A 92 11.44 -10.34 -5.04
N LEU A 93 11.58 -9.90 -3.78
CA LEU A 93 10.50 -10.04 -2.79
C LEU A 93 9.30 -9.16 -3.12
N LEU A 94 9.53 -7.97 -3.69
CA LEU A 94 8.44 -7.13 -4.21
C LEU A 94 7.64 -7.88 -5.28
N TYR A 95 8.31 -8.50 -6.27
CA TYR A 95 7.63 -9.27 -7.31
C TYR A 95 6.88 -10.49 -6.74
N GLU A 96 7.47 -11.19 -5.76
CA GLU A 96 6.81 -12.32 -5.09
C GLU A 96 5.50 -11.89 -4.41
N ILE A 97 5.52 -10.79 -3.65
CA ILE A 97 4.34 -10.25 -2.97
C ILE A 97 3.31 -9.77 -4.00
N ALA A 98 3.76 -9.10 -5.06
CA ALA A 98 2.90 -8.61 -6.12
C ALA A 98 2.18 -9.74 -6.85
N PHE A 99 2.91 -10.80 -7.22
CA PHE A 99 2.36 -11.98 -7.89
C PHE A 99 1.31 -12.68 -7.03
N ARG A 100 1.61 -12.95 -5.75
CA ARG A 100 0.63 -13.56 -4.82
C ARG A 100 -0.62 -12.70 -4.64
N THR A 101 -0.45 -11.38 -4.57
CA THR A 101 -1.57 -10.44 -4.43
C THR A 101 -2.44 -10.44 -5.68
N ALA A 102 -1.83 -10.48 -6.88
CA ALA A 102 -2.56 -10.53 -8.13
C ALA A 102 -3.37 -11.82 -8.26
N GLN A 103 -2.76 -12.98 -7.95
CA GLN A 103 -3.48 -14.27 -7.94
C GLN A 103 -4.66 -14.25 -6.98
N ALA A 104 -4.43 -13.85 -5.72
CA ALA A 104 -5.50 -13.78 -4.73
C ALA A 104 -6.63 -12.83 -5.15
N PHE A 105 -6.29 -11.70 -5.79
CA PHE A 105 -7.29 -10.76 -6.28
C PHE A 105 -8.11 -11.36 -7.43
N GLU A 106 -7.48 -12.04 -8.40
CA GLU A 106 -8.22 -12.68 -9.49
C GLU A 106 -9.20 -13.75 -8.96
N ASP A 107 -8.79 -14.55 -7.96
CA ASP A 107 -9.69 -15.50 -7.29
C ASP A 107 -10.85 -14.79 -6.58
N PHE A 108 -10.61 -13.64 -5.96
CA PHE A 108 -11.63 -12.87 -5.22
C PHE A 108 -12.50 -11.96 -6.12
N LYS A 109 -12.06 -11.68 -7.34
CA LYS A 109 -12.59 -10.64 -8.23
C LYS A 109 -14.07 -10.75 -8.49
N HIS A 110 -14.55 -11.96 -8.76
CA HIS A 110 -15.96 -12.22 -9.06
C HIS A 110 -16.87 -11.91 -7.85
N ILE A 111 -16.43 -12.25 -6.64
CA ILE A 111 -17.16 -11.94 -5.39
C ILE A 111 -17.24 -10.42 -5.20
N TYR A 112 -16.12 -9.73 -5.38
CA TYR A 112 -16.04 -8.28 -5.24
C TYR A 112 -17.00 -7.55 -6.20
N TYR A 113 -16.97 -7.90 -7.49
CA TYR A 113 -17.85 -7.26 -8.47
C TYR A 113 -19.32 -7.65 -8.28
N GLY A 114 -19.61 -8.89 -7.93
CA GLY A 114 -20.98 -9.30 -7.59
C GLY A 114 -21.56 -8.50 -6.43
N TYR A 115 -20.78 -8.28 -5.36
CA TYR A 115 -21.20 -7.42 -4.25
C TYR A 115 -21.47 -5.98 -4.68
N LEU A 116 -20.59 -5.39 -5.50
CA LEU A 116 -20.77 -4.02 -5.98
C LEU A 116 -22.01 -3.85 -6.87
N GLU A 117 -22.30 -4.84 -7.71
CA GLU A 117 -23.51 -4.82 -8.56
C GLU A 117 -24.79 -4.83 -7.72
N GLU A 118 -24.85 -5.65 -6.68
CA GLU A 118 -26.02 -5.72 -5.80
C GLU A 118 -26.21 -4.42 -5.00
N VAL A 119 -25.12 -3.82 -4.51
CA VAL A 119 -25.19 -2.51 -3.83
C VAL A 119 -25.61 -1.40 -4.79
N ALA A 120 -25.16 -1.41 -6.04
CA ALA A 120 -25.53 -0.40 -7.03
C ALA A 120 -27.01 -0.47 -7.48
N ARG A 121 -27.67 -1.60 -7.23
CA ARG A 121 -29.10 -1.81 -7.53
C ARG A 121 -30.03 -1.42 -6.37
N ALA A 122 -29.50 -1.22 -5.17
CA ALA A 122 -30.24 -0.85 -3.96
C ALA A 122 -30.45 0.66 -3.87
#